data_AF-A0A2K8LCE5-F1
#
_entry.id   AF-A0A2K8LCE5-F1
#
_cell.length_a   1.000
_cell.length_b   1.000
_cell.length_c   1.000
_cell.angle_alpha   90.00
_cell.angle_beta   90.00
_cell.angle_gamma   90.00
#
_symmetry.space_group_name_H-M   'P 1'
#
loop_
_entity.id
_entity.type
_entity.pdbx_description
1 polymer ?
#
loop_
_entity_poly.entity_id
_entity_poly.type
_entity_poly.pdbx_seq_one_letter_code
_entity_poly.pdbx_strand_id
1 'polypeptide(L)'
;MEKKTPSELLTPPEYYYLQIFKEDVVYKTRSDYCDIRRHKNKTKKDESEESSRGRIQEFSKKSKYRLIHQLRNSQQTFKQFITLTYPKDYPMDGAIVKSHLNTLLTRLRQEFSGIHYLWVIEAQSRGAPHFHIIINQAIPTKKKIDKDGQYFYSECWSKRWSKITGNEKDKHHVRRGFRIDPITTSNGKKLASYMAKYYSKNEQKEFAKDFINIGRFWGATRGFTQPIVQGVYCASELKWMLKLCFHYANLERSKAGLKRYAFDADRGCSIWGFRKIFFEKVVPLFGDRLSRPYKDLEKPPTLYG
;
A
#
# COMPACT_ATOMS: atom_id res chain seq x y z
N MET A 1 46.90 -23.77 32.73
CA MET A 1 46.14 -22.54 32.48
C MET A 1 46.00 -22.35 30.98
N GLU A 2 44.89 -22.82 30.41
CA GLU A 2 44.60 -22.67 28.98
C GLU A 2 44.29 -21.21 28.65
N LYS A 3 45.08 -20.60 27.76
CA LYS A 3 44.74 -19.34 27.11
C LYS A 3 43.88 -19.66 25.90
N LYS A 4 42.58 -19.41 25.98
CA LYS A 4 41.70 -19.34 24.80
C LYS A 4 42.11 -18.14 23.95
N THR A 5 42.55 -18.37 22.72
CA THR A 5 42.74 -17.34 21.70
C THR A 5 41.39 -16.93 21.10
N PRO A 6 41.16 -15.63 20.83
CA PRO A 6 39.87 -15.08 20.42
C PRO A 6 39.58 -15.42 18.95
N SER A 7 39.13 -16.64 18.72
CA SER A 7 38.37 -17.05 17.54
C SER A 7 36.89 -17.22 17.89
N GLU A 8 36.39 -16.36 18.76
CA GLU A 8 34.95 -16.11 18.84
C GLU A 8 34.57 -15.48 17.49
N LEU A 9 34.11 -16.35 16.60
CA LEU A 9 33.36 -16.03 15.40
C LEU A 9 32.20 -15.10 15.80
N LEU A 10 32.48 -13.80 15.85
CA LEU A 10 31.48 -12.76 15.87
C LEU A 10 30.69 -12.94 14.58
N THR A 11 29.56 -13.62 14.67
CA THR A 11 28.50 -13.54 13.66
C THR A 11 28.30 -12.06 13.36
N PRO A 12 28.39 -11.62 12.09
CA PRO A 12 28.17 -10.22 11.76
C PRO A 12 26.82 -9.79 12.34
N PRO A 13 26.73 -8.60 12.97
CA PRO A 13 25.51 -8.19 13.62
C PRO A 13 24.37 -8.19 12.61
N GLU A 14 23.21 -8.72 13.00
CA GLU A 14 22.01 -8.61 12.17
C GLU A 14 21.72 -7.13 11.90
N TYR A 15 21.37 -6.79 10.65
CA TYR A 15 21.04 -5.42 10.25
C TYR A 15 19.59 -5.32 9.81
N TYR A 16 18.92 -4.26 10.25
CA TYR A 16 17.53 -3.99 9.92
C TYR A 16 17.42 -2.74 9.05
N TYR A 17 16.46 -2.77 8.14
CA TYR A 17 16.11 -1.62 7.33
C TYR A 17 15.07 -0.77 8.04
N LEU A 18 15.38 0.51 8.21
CA LEU A 18 14.45 1.51 8.67
C LEU A 18 13.94 2.33 7.48
N GLN A 19 12.63 2.39 7.32
CA GLN A 19 11.95 3.26 6.38
C GLN A 19 11.01 4.18 7.16
N ILE A 20 11.24 5.48 7.05
CA ILE A 20 10.41 6.50 7.68
C ILE A 20 9.53 7.11 6.62
N PHE A 21 8.22 7.00 6.80
CA PHE A 21 7.23 7.63 5.94
C PHE A 21 6.63 8.86 6.63
N LYS A 22 5.67 9.49 5.96
CA LYS A 22 5.02 10.70 6.47
C LYS A 22 4.21 10.45 7.76
N GLU A 23 3.56 9.31 7.88
CA GLU A 23 2.71 8.97 9.03
C GLU A 23 3.22 7.72 9.77
N ASP A 24 3.93 6.83 9.07
CA ASP A 24 4.34 5.53 9.59
C ASP A 24 5.86 5.36 9.65
N VAL A 25 6.31 4.45 10.52
CA VAL A 25 7.69 3.97 10.54
C VAL A 25 7.67 2.45 10.30
N VAL A 26 8.47 1.97 9.36
CA VAL A 26 8.50 0.56 8.97
C VAL A 26 9.91 0.01 9.14
N TYR A 27 9.98 -1.12 9.84
CA TYR A 27 11.21 -1.86 10.09
C TYR A 27 11.10 -3.20 9.39
N LYS A 28 12.09 -3.53 8.56
CA LYS A 28 12.17 -4.82 7.89
C LYS A 28 13.45 -5.52 8.28
N THR A 29 13.31 -6.76 8.72
CA THR A 29 14.44 -7.68 8.82
C THR A 29 14.83 -8.11 7.41
N ARG A 30 16.13 -8.14 7.11
CA ARG A 30 16.63 -8.84 5.92
C ARG A 30 16.96 -10.24 6.43
N SER A 31 16.09 -11.23 6.22
CA SER A 31 16.43 -12.60 6.66
C SER A 31 17.69 -13.13 5.96
N ASP A 32 18.09 -12.55 4.82
CA ASP A 32 19.20 -13.08 4.03
C ASP A 32 20.06 -11.93 3.48
N TYR A 33 21.10 -11.54 4.22
CA TYR A 33 22.28 -10.94 3.59
C TYR A 33 23.16 -12.11 3.14
N CYS A 34 23.05 -12.48 1.86
CA CYS A 34 24.06 -13.32 1.22
C CYS A 34 25.40 -12.62 1.34
N ASP A 35 26.25 -13.18 2.19
CA ASP A 35 27.65 -12.83 2.33
C ASP A 35 28.34 -13.08 0.97
N ILE A 36 28.88 -12.02 0.36
CA ILE A 36 29.60 -12.06 -0.92
C ILE A 36 30.93 -12.85 -0.79
N ARG A 37 31.23 -13.44 0.39
CA ARG A 37 32.39 -14.32 0.61
C ARG A 37 32.08 -15.79 0.87
N ARG A 38 30.87 -16.29 0.62
CA ARG A 38 30.61 -17.74 0.56
C ARG A 38 30.47 -18.24 -0.87
N HIS A 39 31.61 -18.34 -1.55
CA HIS A 39 31.79 -19.41 -2.53
C HIS A 39 32.22 -20.69 -1.80
N LYS A 40 31.59 -21.82 -2.18
CA LYS A 40 31.79 -23.22 -1.72
C LYS A 40 31.11 -23.55 -0.38
N ASN A 41 30.24 -24.54 -0.22
CA ASN A 41 29.79 -25.64 -1.07
C ASN A 41 28.29 -25.89 -0.83
N LYS A 42 27.52 -26.04 -1.91
CA LYS A 42 26.18 -26.63 -1.86
C LYS A 42 26.33 -28.12 -1.58
N THR A 43 25.91 -28.57 -0.41
CA THR A 43 25.48 -29.96 -0.20
C THR A 43 24.01 -29.96 0.20
N LYS A 44 23.20 -30.58 -0.68
CA LYS A 44 21.87 -31.21 -0.54
C LYS A 44 21.39 -31.35 0.92
N LYS A 45 20.12 -31.18 1.30
CA LYS A 45 18.84 -31.43 0.60
C LYS A 45 17.76 -30.81 1.51
N ASP A 46 16.93 -29.91 0.98
CA ASP A 46 15.56 -29.72 1.45
C ASP A 46 14.80 -29.20 0.23
N GLU A 47 14.01 -30.10 -0.36
CA GLU A 47 13.05 -29.79 -1.41
C GLU A 47 11.96 -28.94 -0.77
N SER A 48 12.20 -27.62 -0.67
CA SER A 48 11.10 -26.68 -0.48
C SER A 48 10.33 -26.66 -1.79
N GLU A 49 9.16 -27.30 -1.82
CA GLU A 49 8.17 -27.06 -2.86
C GLU A 49 8.09 -25.56 -3.11
N GLU A 50 8.35 -25.14 -4.35
CA GLU A 50 8.06 -23.79 -4.80
C GLU A 50 6.60 -23.52 -4.47
N SER A 51 6.33 -22.75 -3.42
CA SER A 51 4.96 -22.40 -3.04
C SER A 51 4.35 -21.60 -4.19
N SER A 52 3.66 -22.29 -5.09
CA SER A 52 2.89 -21.65 -6.14
C SER A 52 1.90 -20.74 -5.43
N ARG A 53 1.93 -19.44 -5.77
CA ARG A 53 1.07 -18.46 -5.09
C ARG A 53 -0.38 -18.86 -5.34
N GLY A 54 -1.05 -19.30 -4.27
CA GLY A 54 -2.46 -19.69 -4.32
C GLY A 54 -3.36 -18.57 -4.86
N ARG A 55 -4.50 -18.98 -5.44
CA ARG A 55 -5.51 -18.07 -6.01
C ARG A 55 -6.01 -17.11 -4.93
N ILE A 56 -5.99 -15.81 -5.21
CA ILE A 56 -6.48 -14.79 -4.28
C ILE A 56 -8.00 -14.76 -4.37
N GLN A 57 -8.66 -15.24 -3.31
CA GLN A 57 -10.12 -15.26 -3.19
C GLN A 57 -10.63 -14.15 -2.26
N GLU A 58 -9.83 -13.74 -1.28
CA GLU A 58 -10.26 -12.83 -0.23
C GLU A 58 -9.37 -11.60 -0.06
N PHE A 59 -9.97 -10.53 0.45
CA PHE A 59 -9.25 -9.34 0.87
C PHE A 59 -8.64 -9.51 2.27
N SER A 60 -7.51 -10.23 2.32
CA SER A 60 -6.84 -10.55 3.59
C SER A 60 -6.48 -9.32 4.44
N LYS A 61 -6.47 -9.48 5.77
CA LYS A 61 -6.08 -8.43 6.74
C LYS A 61 -4.71 -7.82 6.41
N LYS A 62 -3.70 -8.63 6.10
CA LYS A 62 -2.35 -8.16 5.70
C LYS A 62 -2.40 -7.27 4.44
N SER A 63 -3.25 -7.62 3.48
CA SER A 63 -3.44 -6.81 2.27
C SER A 63 -4.16 -5.49 2.57
N LYS A 64 -5.19 -5.51 3.42
CA LYS A 64 -5.91 -4.32 3.90
C LYS A 64 -4.97 -3.35 4.61
N TYR A 65 -4.13 -3.87 5.51
CA TYR A 65 -3.10 -3.05 6.14
C TYR A 65 -2.24 -2.40 5.07
N ARG A 66 -1.57 -3.13 4.18
CA ARG A 66 -0.75 -2.52 3.12
C ARG A 66 -1.48 -1.43 2.30
N LEU A 67 -2.76 -1.61 1.98
CA LEU A 67 -3.57 -0.55 1.34
C LEU A 67 -3.65 0.70 2.23
N ILE A 68 -3.99 0.54 3.51
CA ILE A 68 -4.04 1.64 4.49
C ILE A 68 -2.68 2.35 4.59
N HIS A 69 -1.55 1.62 4.47
CA HIS A 69 -0.21 2.22 4.54
C HIS A 69 -0.04 3.18 3.38
N GLN A 70 -0.39 2.72 2.17
CA GLN A 70 -0.30 3.53 0.97
C GLN A 70 -1.19 4.77 1.12
N LEU A 71 -2.46 4.58 1.49
CA LEU A 71 -3.41 5.68 1.62
C LEU A 71 -2.94 6.74 2.63
N ARG A 72 -2.44 6.33 3.80
CA ARG A 72 -2.04 7.26 4.88
C ARG A 72 -0.77 8.07 4.54
N ASN A 73 0.18 7.46 3.86
CA ASN A 73 1.47 8.11 3.59
C ASN A 73 1.50 8.93 2.28
N SER A 74 0.42 8.90 1.50
CA SER A 74 0.31 9.60 0.22
C SER A 74 -0.83 10.63 0.15
N GLN A 75 -1.55 10.89 1.25
CA GLN A 75 -2.76 11.74 1.27
C GLN A 75 -2.58 13.12 0.64
N GLN A 76 -1.38 13.69 0.74
CA GLN A 76 -1.03 15.01 0.18
C GLN A 76 -0.91 15.02 -1.34
N THR A 77 -0.68 13.87 -1.96
CA THR A 77 -0.48 13.79 -3.41
C THR A 77 -1.81 13.70 -4.14
N PHE A 78 -2.90 13.37 -3.44
CA PHE A 78 -4.21 13.10 -4.04
C PHE A 78 -4.81 14.35 -4.66
N LYS A 79 -5.24 14.25 -5.93
CA LYS A 79 -5.86 15.35 -6.66
C LYS A 79 -7.29 15.07 -7.07
N GLN A 80 -7.59 13.84 -7.47
CA GLN A 80 -8.93 13.43 -7.89
C GLN A 80 -9.24 11.99 -7.49
N PHE A 81 -10.53 11.74 -7.27
CA PHE A 81 -11.10 10.43 -6.99
C PHE A 81 -11.99 10.02 -8.16
N ILE A 82 -11.70 8.88 -8.75
CA ILE A 82 -12.46 8.31 -9.87
C ILE A 82 -13.21 7.09 -9.37
N THR A 83 -14.48 7.03 -9.72
CA THR A 83 -15.36 5.90 -9.43
C THR A 83 -15.83 5.29 -10.75
N LEU A 84 -15.55 3.99 -10.94
CA LEU A 84 -15.99 3.23 -12.12
C LEU A 84 -17.07 2.23 -11.70
N THR A 85 -18.19 2.27 -12.42
CA THR A 85 -19.33 1.39 -12.23
C THR A 85 -19.58 0.62 -13.51
N TYR A 86 -19.97 -0.64 -13.40
CA TYR A 86 -20.43 -1.45 -14.53
C TYR A 86 -21.93 -1.20 -14.84
N PRO A 87 -22.40 -1.50 -16.06
CA PRO A 87 -23.82 -1.48 -16.39
C PRO A 87 -24.56 -2.65 -15.71
N LYS A 88 -25.87 -2.79 -15.98
CA LYS A 88 -26.70 -3.89 -15.45
C LYS A 88 -26.04 -5.24 -15.70
N ASP A 89 -25.60 -5.47 -16.93
CA ASP A 89 -24.85 -6.66 -17.34
C ASP A 89 -23.35 -6.41 -17.23
N TYR A 90 -22.62 -7.35 -16.65
CA TYR A 90 -21.19 -7.22 -16.40
C TYR A 90 -20.48 -8.58 -16.46
N PRO A 91 -19.18 -8.61 -16.81
CA PRO A 91 -18.43 -9.86 -16.82
C PRO A 91 -18.33 -10.45 -15.42
N MET A 92 -18.56 -11.75 -15.32
CA MET A 92 -18.42 -12.54 -14.07
C MET A 92 -17.00 -13.06 -13.86
N ASP A 93 -16.06 -12.70 -14.76
CA ASP A 93 -14.64 -13.03 -14.65
C ASP A 93 -13.83 -11.77 -14.29
N GLY A 94 -13.18 -11.83 -13.12
CA GLY A 94 -12.28 -10.80 -12.61
C GLY A 94 -11.11 -10.47 -13.53
N ALA A 95 -10.58 -11.43 -14.28
CA ALA A 95 -9.51 -11.18 -15.26
C ALA A 95 -9.97 -10.22 -16.36
N ILE A 96 -11.20 -10.40 -16.87
CA ILE A 96 -11.81 -9.48 -17.85
C ILE A 96 -12.02 -8.10 -17.22
N VAL A 97 -12.57 -8.07 -16.00
CA VAL A 97 -12.82 -6.84 -15.25
C VAL A 97 -11.52 -6.05 -14.99
N LYS A 98 -10.42 -6.74 -14.71
CA LYS A 98 -9.09 -6.12 -14.55
C LYS A 98 -8.47 -5.71 -15.88
N SER A 99 -8.75 -6.42 -16.97
CA SER A 99 -8.33 -6.02 -18.32
C SER A 99 -8.96 -4.67 -18.68
N HIS A 100 -10.27 -4.49 -18.44
CA HIS A 100 -10.94 -3.20 -18.62
C HIS A 100 -10.29 -2.08 -17.80
N LEU A 101 -10.04 -2.32 -16.51
CA LEU A 101 -9.32 -1.36 -15.67
C LEU A 101 -7.94 -1.03 -16.26
N ASN A 102 -7.17 -2.04 -16.67
CA ASN A 102 -5.84 -1.86 -17.22
C ASN A 102 -5.86 -1.03 -18.51
N THR A 103 -6.86 -1.22 -19.39
CA THR A 103 -7.04 -0.40 -20.60
C THR A 103 -7.21 1.07 -20.24
N LEU A 104 -8.07 1.40 -19.26
CA LEU A 104 -8.26 2.77 -18.79
C LEU A 104 -6.97 3.34 -18.17
N LEU A 105 -6.33 2.60 -17.27
CA LEU A 105 -5.10 3.03 -16.60
C LEU A 105 -3.94 3.22 -17.60
N THR A 106 -3.85 2.36 -18.61
CA THR A 106 -2.86 2.49 -19.69
C THR A 106 -3.07 3.77 -20.47
N ARG A 107 -4.32 4.09 -20.79
CA ARG A 107 -4.63 5.35 -21.46
C ARG A 107 -4.28 6.56 -20.60
N LEU A 108 -4.56 6.51 -19.29
CA LEU A 108 -4.15 7.57 -18.36
C LEU A 108 -2.63 7.77 -18.37
N ARG A 109 -1.84 6.69 -18.33
CA ARG A 109 -0.36 6.78 -18.38
C ARG A 109 0.17 7.35 -19.70
N GLN A 110 -0.53 7.08 -20.81
CA GLN A 110 -0.16 7.63 -22.13
C GLN A 110 -0.49 9.12 -22.25
N GLU A 111 -1.63 9.56 -21.70
CA GLU A 111 -2.07 10.96 -21.82
C GLU A 111 -1.45 11.89 -20.77
N PHE A 112 -1.06 11.36 -19.61
CA PHE A 112 -0.58 12.16 -18.47
C PHE A 112 0.75 11.60 -17.96
N SER A 113 1.85 12.17 -18.44
CA SER A 113 3.19 11.83 -17.96
C SER A 113 3.31 12.09 -16.46
N GLY A 114 3.88 11.12 -15.72
CA GLY A 114 4.02 11.21 -14.26
C GLY A 114 2.76 10.88 -13.45
N ILE A 115 1.67 10.44 -14.10
CA ILE A 115 0.46 10.08 -13.37
C ILE A 115 0.67 8.81 -12.53
N HIS A 116 0.44 8.97 -11.23
CA HIS A 116 0.43 7.90 -10.26
C HIS A 116 -1.00 7.68 -9.79
N TYR A 117 -1.37 6.41 -9.63
CA TYR A 117 -2.70 6.02 -9.18
C TYR A 117 -2.65 4.92 -8.12
N LEU A 118 -3.71 4.85 -7.34
CA LEU A 118 -4.04 3.72 -6.49
C LEU A 118 -5.48 3.35 -6.76
N TRP A 119 -5.75 2.09 -7.06
CA TRP A 119 -7.10 1.58 -7.29
C TRP A 119 -7.46 0.53 -6.24
N VAL A 120 -8.75 0.45 -5.93
CA VAL A 120 -9.37 -0.60 -5.11
C VAL A 120 -10.61 -1.10 -5.85
N ILE A 121 -10.87 -2.41 -5.78
CA ILE A 121 -12.09 -3.02 -6.30
C ILE A 121 -12.96 -3.46 -5.12
N GLU A 122 -14.26 -3.24 -5.24
CA GLU A 122 -15.29 -3.71 -4.31
C GLU A 122 -16.52 -4.19 -5.08
N ALA A 123 -17.39 -4.95 -4.42
CA ALA A 123 -18.70 -5.27 -4.97
C ALA A 123 -19.72 -4.18 -4.60
N GLN A 124 -20.61 -3.83 -5.53
CA GLN A 124 -21.81 -3.04 -5.25
C GLN A 124 -22.88 -3.91 -4.56
N SER A 125 -24.00 -3.30 -4.13
CA SER A 125 -25.13 -4.04 -3.51
C SER A 125 -25.63 -5.22 -4.35
N ARG A 126 -25.47 -5.13 -5.67
CA ARG A 126 -25.90 -6.14 -6.65
C ARG A 126 -24.80 -7.13 -7.04
N GLY A 127 -23.67 -7.17 -6.32
CA GLY A 127 -22.52 -8.03 -6.62
C GLY A 127 -21.60 -7.55 -7.75
N ALA A 128 -21.96 -6.47 -8.45
CA ALA A 128 -21.19 -5.95 -9.57
C ALA A 128 -19.86 -5.31 -9.14
N PRO A 129 -18.78 -5.48 -9.92
CA PRO A 129 -17.53 -4.80 -9.67
C PRO A 129 -17.65 -3.28 -9.67
N HIS A 130 -16.93 -2.65 -8.75
CA HIS A 130 -16.82 -1.21 -8.62
C HIS A 130 -15.37 -0.84 -8.34
N PHE A 131 -14.84 0.15 -9.04
CA PHE A 131 -13.48 0.61 -8.80
C PHE A 131 -13.46 2.01 -8.20
N HIS A 132 -12.66 2.16 -7.15
CA HIS A 132 -12.28 3.44 -6.58
C HIS A 132 -10.81 3.69 -6.91
N ILE A 133 -10.53 4.79 -7.62
CA ILE A 133 -9.19 5.12 -8.09
C ILE A 133 -8.82 6.52 -7.60
N ILE A 134 -7.72 6.64 -6.88
CA ILE A 134 -7.12 7.92 -6.54
C ILE A 134 -6.00 8.21 -7.53
N ILE A 135 -5.94 9.44 -8.03
CA ILE A 135 -4.86 9.91 -8.90
C ILE A 135 -4.14 11.12 -8.29
N ASN A 136 -2.83 11.22 -8.54
CA ASN A 136 -1.96 12.30 -8.03
C ASN A 136 -1.95 13.57 -8.90
N GLN A 137 -2.67 13.56 -10.01
CA GLN A 137 -2.69 14.63 -11.00
C GLN A 137 -4.15 14.95 -11.32
N ALA A 138 -4.45 16.24 -11.49
CA ALA A 138 -5.76 16.64 -11.98
C ALA A 138 -5.83 16.37 -13.50
N ILE A 139 -6.76 15.53 -13.92
CA ILE A 139 -7.11 15.32 -15.33
C ILE A 139 -8.36 16.16 -15.69
N PRO A 140 -8.58 16.46 -16.98
CA PRO A 140 -9.70 17.28 -17.41
C PRO A 140 -11.05 16.72 -16.95
N THR A 141 -11.80 17.58 -16.25
CA THR A 141 -13.17 17.31 -15.79
C THR A 141 -14.07 18.45 -16.21
N LYS A 142 -14.91 18.22 -17.22
CA LYS A 142 -15.97 19.16 -17.60
C LYS A 142 -17.29 18.67 -17.06
N LYS A 143 -17.88 19.45 -16.16
CA LYS A 143 -19.27 19.25 -15.73
C LYS A 143 -20.17 19.74 -16.85
N LYS A 144 -21.00 18.85 -17.39
CA LYS A 144 -22.03 19.18 -18.37
C LYS A 144 -23.40 18.91 -17.77
N ILE A 145 -24.41 19.61 -18.24
CA ILE A 145 -25.81 19.26 -18.01
C ILE A 145 -26.28 18.64 -19.32
N ASP A 146 -26.87 17.44 -19.25
CA ASP A 146 -27.43 16.82 -20.45
C ASP A 146 -28.83 17.37 -20.76
N LYS A 147 -29.46 16.87 -21.84
CA LYS A 147 -30.79 17.32 -22.28
C LYS A 147 -31.89 17.07 -21.23
N ASP A 148 -31.63 16.21 -20.26
CA ASP A 148 -32.58 15.81 -19.21
C ASP A 148 -32.32 16.57 -17.89
N GLY A 149 -31.44 17.59 -17.90
CA GLY A 149 -31.12 18.40 -16.71
C GLY A 149 -30.18 17.73 -15.71
N GLN A 150 -29.62 16.55 -16.02
CA GLN A 150 -28.75 15.82 -15.09
C GLN A 150 -27.28 16.18 -15.30
N TYR A 151 -26.54 16.26 -14.18
CA TYR A 151 -25.10 16.51 -14.23
C TYR A 151 -24.33 15.29 -14.77
N PHE A 152 -23.47 15.57 -15.72
CA PHE A 152 -22.59 14.64 -16.39
C PHE A 152 -21.14 15.09 -16.24
N TYR A 153 -20.36 14.40 -15.41
CA TYR A 153 -18.97 14.76 -15.14
C TYR A 153 -18.03 14.03 -16.10
N SER A 154 -17.35 14.81 -16.94
CA SER A 154 -16.33 14.40 -17.90
C SER A 154 -16.80 13.42 -18.98
N GLU A 155 -17.57 13.97 -19.92
CA GLU A 155 -18.11 13.27 -21.09
C GLU A 155 -17.09 12.37 -21.82
N CYS A 156 -15.87 12.85 -22.02
CA CYS A 156 -14.84 12.09 -22.73
C CYS A 156 -14.46 10.82 -21.97
N TRP A 157 -14.30 10.87 -20.65
CA TRP A 157 -13.94 9.71 -19.83
C TRP A 157 -15.09 8.73 -19.71
N SER A 158 -16.32 9.20 -19.56
CA SER A 158 -17.47 8.30 -19.45
C SER A 158 -17.77 7.59 -20.76
N LYS A 159 -17.62 8.27 -21.91
CA LYS A 159 -17.65 7.62 -23.23
C LYS A 159 -16.56 6.56 -23.39
N ARG A 160 -15.32 6.86 -22.97
CA ARG A 160 -14.20 5.91 -23.00
C ARG A 160 -14.45 4.69 -22.13
N TRP A 161 -14.91 4.89 -20.89
CA TRP A 161 -15.22 3.77 -20.01
C TRP A 161 -16.33 2.89 -20.58
N SER A 162 -17.38 3.51 -21.12
CA SER A 162 -18.48 2.79 -21.78
C SER A 162 -17.98 1.96 -22.95
N LYS A 163 -17.09 2.52 -23.78
CA LYS A 163 -16.41 1.80 -24.86
C LYS A 163 -15.59 0.62 -24.38
N ILE A 164 -14.77 0.80 -23.35
CA ILE A 164 -13.97 -0.26 -22.74
C ILE A 164 -14.86 -1.41 -22.28
N THR A 165 -16.01 -1.10 -21.69
CA THR A 165 -16.97 -2.11 -21.22
C THR A 165 -17.91 -2.64 -22.33
N GLY A 166 -17.81 -2.18 -23.57
CA GLY A 166 -18.69 -2.59 -24.68
C GLY A 166 -20.13 -2.05 -24.60
N ASN A 167 -20.37 -0.96 -23.86
CA ASN A 167 -21.70 -0.45 -23.52
C ASN A 167 -21.91 1.01 -23.99
N GLU A 168 -21.37 1.38 -25.17
CA GLU A 168 -21.47 2.75 -25.72
C GLU A 168 -22.90 3.20 -26.04
N LYS A 169 -23.79 2.25 -26.33
CA LYS A 169 -25.19 2.51 -26.67
C LYS A 169 -26.09 2.70 -25.43
N ASP A 170 -25.64 2.25 -24.26
CA ASP A 170 -26.37 2.45 -23.00
C ASP A 170 -26.13 3.86 -22.46
N LYS A 171 -27.11 4.75 -22.69
CA LYS A 171 -27.04 6.14 -22.24
C LYS A 171 -26.95 6.27 -20.72
N HIS A 172 -27.53 5.35 -19.94
CA HIS A 172 -27.43 5.41 -18.48
C HIS A 172 -26.02 5.06 -18.01
N HIS A 173 -25.41 4.04 -18.60
CA HIS A 173 -24.02 3.68 -18.32
C HIS A 173 -23.04 4.75 -18.78
N VAL A 174 -23.24 5.31 -19.98
CA VAL A 174 -22.45 6.46 -20.45
C VAL A 174 -22.49 7.61 -19.46
N ARG A 175 -23.61 7.84 -18.78
CA ARG A 175 -23.75 8.93 -17.80
C ARG A 175 -23.16 8.62 -16.43
N ARG A 176 -23.38 7.41 -15.92
CA ARG A 176 -23.16 7.05 -14.50
C ARG A 176 -22.00 6.07 -14.28
N GLY A 177 -21.50 5.45 -15.34
CA GLY A 177 -20.44 4.46 -15.31
C GLY A 177 -19.08 5.02 -14.91
N PHE A 178 -18.85 6.32 -15.12
CA PHE A 178 -17.62 7.00 -14.72
C PHE A 178 -17.97 8.29 -13.99
N ARG A 179 -17.44 8.44 -12.77
CA ARG A 179 -17.50 9.68 -11.99
C ARG A 179 -16.10 10.09 -11.58
N ILE A 180 -15.85 11.38 -11.55
CA ILE A 180 -14.58 11.96 -11.11
C ILE A 180 -14.82 13.18 -10.25
N ASP A 181 -14.27 13.17 -9.05
CA ASP A 181 -14.44 14.21 -8.05
C ASP A 181 -13.08 14.82 -7.67
N PRO A 182 -12.96 16.15 -7.57
CA PRO A 182 -11.75 16.78 -7.08
C PRO A 182 -11.53 16.49 -5.59
N ILE A 183 -10.27 16.26 -5.21
CA ILE A 183 -9.84 16.10 -3.82
C ILE A 183 -9.11 17.37 -3.42
N THR A 184 -9.67 18.10 -2.45
CA THR A 184 -8.96 19.20 -1.80
C THR A 184 -8.03 18.66 -0.70
N THR A 185 -6.99 19.42 -0.35
CA THR A 185 -6.03 19.03 0.70
C THR A 185 -6.71 18.73 2.05
N SER A 186 -7.74 19.50 2.41
CA SER A 186 -8.54 19.30 3.64
C SER A 186 -9.39 18.02 3.58
N ASN A 187 -9.78 17.58 2.38
CA ASN A 187 -10.55 16.37 2.15
C ASN A 187 -9.69 15.13 1.90
N GLY A 188 -8.41 15.26 1.52
CA GLY A 188 -7.51 14.12 1.27
C GLY A 188 -7.30 13.25 2.51
N LYS A 189 -7.06 13.87 3.68
CA LYS A 189 -6.96 13.13 4.96
C LYS A 189 -8.28 12.43 5.33
N LYS A 190 -9.41 13.12 5.13
CA LYS A 190 -10.75 12.57 5.38
C LYS A 190 -11.04 11.39 4.45
N LEU A 191 -10.73 11.52 3.17
CA LEU A 191 -10.92 10.47 2.16
C LEU A 191 -10.07 9.24 2.47
N ALA A 192 -8.79 9.42 2.77
CA ALA A 192 -7.93 8.31 3.13
C ALA A 192 -8.37 7.63 4.42
N SER A 193 -8.85 8.39 5.41
CA SER A 193 -9.39 7.83 6.65
C SER A 193 -10.72 7.12 6.41
N TYR A 194 -11.58 7.67 5.56
CA TYR A 194 -12.84 7.06 5.12
C TYR A 194 -12.59 5.74 4.40
N MET A 195 -11.70 5.73 3.39
CA MET A 195 -11.31 4.53 2.66
C MET A 195 -10.66 3.51 3.60
N ALA A 196 -9.72 3.93 4.45
CA ALA A 196 -9.10 3.03 5.42
C ALA A 196 -10.15 2.40 6.35
N LYS A 197 -11.09 3.19 6.88
CA LYS A 197 -12.19 2.70 7.72
C LYS A 197 -13.06 1.71 6.94
N TYR A 198 -13.48 2.09 5.74
CA TYR A 198 -14.34 1.29 4.87
C TYR A 198 -13.72 -0.07 4.55
N TYR A 199 -12.44 -0.09 4.16
CA TYR A 199 -11.75 -1.35 3.83
C TYR A 199 -11.29 -2.13 5.06
N SER A 200 -11.08 -1.49 6.22
CA SER A 200 -10.71 -2.16 7.48
C SER A 200 -11.85 -2.97 8.08
N LYS A 201 -13.09 -2.51 7.92
CA LYS A 201 -14.28 -3.27 8.31
C LYS A 201 -14.45 -4.44 7.36
N ASN A 202 -14.77 -5.62 7.87
CA ASN A 202 -15.16 -6.78 7.06
C ASN A 202 -16.58 -6.63 6.48
N GLU A 203 -17.08 -5.40 6.36
CA GLU A 203 -18.40 -5.03 5.82
C GLU A 203 -18.38 -4.90 4.29
N GLN A 204 -17.37 -5.47 3.62
CA GLN A 204 -17.34 -5.46 2.17
C GLN A 204 -18.48 -6.34 1.66
N LYS A 205 -19.22 -5.79 0.71
CA LYS A 205 -20.24 -6.56 0.00
C LYS A 205 -19.54 -7.67 -0.77
N GLU A 206 -20.22 -8.81 -0.84
CA GLU A 206 -19.72 -9.95 -1.56
C GLU A 206 -19.93 -9.77 -3.06
N PHE A 207 -18.97 -10.26 -3.84
CA PHE A 207 -19.18 -10.41 -5.27
C PHE A 207 -20.30 -11.42 -5.50
N ALA A 208 -20.93 -11.38 -6.68
CA ALA A 208 -21.92 -12.38 -7.03
C ALA A 208 -21.34 -13.80 -6.91
N LYS A 209 -22.18 -14.78 -6.53
CA LYS A 209 -21.75 -16.14 -6.15
C LYS A 209 -20.86 -16.82 -7.20
N ASP A 210 -21.10 -16.56 -8.47
CA ASP A 210 -20.38 -17.17 -9.60
C ASP A 210 -19.23 -16.28 -10.12
N PHE A 211 -18.87 -15.23 -9.39
CA PHE A 211 -17.78 -14.33 -9.78
C PHE A 211 -16.42 -14.98 -9.51
N ILE A 212 -15.63 -15.16 -10.57
CA ILE A 212 -14.36 -15.89 -10.52
C ILE A 212 -13.17 -14.95 -10.75
N ASN A 213 -11.95 -15.43 -10.46
CA ASN A 213 -10.69 -14.80 -10.89
C ASN A 213 -10.49 -13.33 -10.46
N ILE A 214 -11.06 -12.90 -9.32
CA ILE A 214 -10.95 -11.50 -8.86
C ILE A 214 -9.50 -11.00 -8.73
N GLY A 215 -8.61 -11.88 -8.26
CA GLY A 215 -7.21 -11.56 -8.03
C GLY A 215 -7.04 -10.50 -6.93
N ARG A 216 -6.16 -9.53 -7.17
CA ARG A 216 -5.87 -8.48 -6.16
C ARG A 216 -7.06 -7.52 -5.99
N PHE A 217 -7.39 -7.23 -4.73
CA PHE A 217 -8.42 -6.27 -4.38
C PHE A 217 -7.98 -4.81 -4.52
N TRP A 218 -6.68 -4.55 -4.61
CA TRP A 218 -6.15 -3.21 -4.83
C TRP A 218 -4.79 -3.26 -5.54
N GLY A 219 -4.38 -2.14 -6.10
CA GLY A 219 -3.07 -1.95 -6.71
C GLY A 219 -2.71 -0.48 -6.78
N ALA A 220 -1.43 -0.18 -6.97
CA ALA A 220 -0.96 1.20 -7.11
C ALA A 220 0.22 1.27 -8.07
N THR A 221 0.49 2.46 -8.62
CA THR A 221 1.73 2.74 -9.35
C THR A 221 2.93 2.38 -8.48
N ARG A 222 3.98 1.82 -9.09
CA ARG A 222 5.22 1.54 -8.38
C ARG A 222 5.76 2.84 -7.80
N GLY A 223 6.11 2.83 -6.52
CA GLY A 223 6.57 4.05 -5.85
C GLY A 223 5.49 5.08 -5.56
N PHE A 224 4.20 4.70 -5.55
CA PHE A 224 3.09 5.57 -5.16
C PHE A 224 3.31 6.25 -3.81
N THR A 225 3.91 5.51 -2.87
CA THR A 225 4.41 6.02 -1.60
C THR A 225 5.90 5.73 -1.54
N GLN A 226 6.69 6.74 -1.18
CA GLN A 226 8.12 6.62 -0.94
C GLN A 226 8.45 7.02 0.51
N PRO A 227 9.44 6.38 1.13
CA PRO A 227 9.94 6.84 2.42
C PRO A 227 10.63 8.19 2.27
N ILE A 228 10.54 9.01 3.31
CA ILE A 228 11.25 10.29 3.46
C ILE A 228 12.71 10.03 3.84
N VAL A 229 12.94 9.06 4.72
CA VAL A 229 14.28 8.66 5.17
C VAL A 229 14.39 7.14 5.10
N GLN A 230 15.54 6.67 4.64
CA GLN A 230 15.88 5.26 4.61
C GLN A 230 17.28 5.07 5.17
N GLY A 231 17.47 4.06 6.03
CA GLY A 231 18.77 3.76 6.61
C GLY A 231 18.91 2.29 7.01
N VAL A 232 20.16 1.87 7.20
CA VAL A 232 20.54 0.55 7.71
C VAL A 232 21.14 0.75 9.10
N TYR A 233 20.65 -0.01 10.06
CA TYR A 233 21.08 0.09 11.46
C TYR A 233 21.25 -1.30 12.07
N CYS A 234 22.02 -1.36 13.15
CA CYS A 234 22.18 -2.58 13.94
C CYS A 234 20.82 -3.06 14.47
N ALA A 235 20.55 -4.37 14.36
CA ALA A 235 19.28 -4.95 14.76
C ALA A 235 19.00 -4.74 16.26
N SER A 236 20.01 -4.86 17.12
CA SER A 236 19.82 -4.69 18.57
C SER A 236 19.33 -3.28 18.91
N GLU A 237 19.89 -2.25 18.28
CA GLU A 237 19.51 -0.85 18.48
C GLU A 237 18.10 -0.57 17.95
N LEU A 238 17.77 -1.01 16.73
CA LEU A 238 16.42 -0.85 16.19
C LEU A 238 15.37 -1.63 17.00
N LYS A 239 15.70 -2.82 17.51
CA LYS A 239 14.81 -3.59 18.41
C LYS A 239 14.51 -2.81 19.69
N TRP A 240 15.51 -2.17 20.29
CA TRP A 240 15.30 -1.32 21.47
C TRP A 240 14.42 -0.12 21.18
N MET A 241 14.67 0.57 20.07
CA MET A 241 13.85 1.70 19.63
C MET A 241 12.40 1.29 19.37
N LEU A 242 12.20 0.14 18.72
CA LEU A 242 10.89 -0.46 18.52
C LEU A 242 10.17 -0.70 19.86
N LYS A 243 10.84 -1.33 20.83
CA LYS A 243 10.28 -1.58 22.17
C LYS A 243 9.85 -0.28 22.85
N LEU A 244 10.66 0.78 22.75
CA LEU A 244 10.32 2.10 23.31
C LEU A 244 9.15 2.75 22.59
N CYS A 245 9.07 2.68 21.26
CA CYS A 245 7.90 3.12 20.50
C CYS A 245 6.62 2.45 21.01
N PHE A 246 6.62 1.13 21.16
CA PHE A 246 5.48 0.37 21.68
C PHE A 246 5.18 0.68 23.15
N HIS A 247 6.20 0.91 23.96
CA HIS A 247 6.04 1.34 25.35
C HIS A 247 5.28 2.66 25.43
N TYR A 248 5.77 3.71 24.77
CA TYR A 248 5.13 5.03 24.77
C TYR A 248 3.71 5.00 24.19
N ALA A 249 3.49 4.28 23.09
CA ALA A 249 2.15 4.16 22.53
C ALA A 249 1.19 3.41 23.45
N ASN A 250 1.65 2.38 24.17
CA ASN A 250 0.82 1.67 25.14
C ASN A 250 0.53 2.52 26.37
N LEU A 251 1.44 3.41 26.78
CA LEU A 251 1.15 4.41 27.82
C LEU A 251 0.04 5.37 27.37
N GLU A 252 0.12 5.93 26.15
CA GLU A 252 -0.92 6.81 25.61
C GLU A 252 -2.28 6.11 25.51
N ARG A 253 -2.29 4.85 25.06
CA ARG A 253 -3.52 4.04 24.97
C ARG A 253 -4.12 3.72 26.33
N SER A 254 -3.28 3.38 27.32
CA SER A 254 -3.74 3.13 28.68
C SER A 254 -4.40 4.37 29.27
N LYS A 255 -3.82 5.55 29.08
CA LYS A 255 -4.42 6.84 29.51
C LYS A 255 -5.77 7.10 28.82
N ALA A 256 -5.91 6.66 27.57
CA ALA A 256 -7.15 6.76 26.80
C ALA A 256 -8.14 5.60 27.03
N GLY A 257 -7.87 4.67 27.96
CA GLY A 257 -8.74 3.51 28.21
C GLY A 257 -8.78 2.48 27.07
N LEU A 258 -7.80 2.50 26.16
CA LEU A 258 -7.74 1.62 24.99
C LEU A 258 -6.88 0.38 25.25
N LYS A 259 -7.27 -0.77 24.65
CA LYS A 259 -6.48 -2.02 24.71
C LYS A 259 -5.05 -1.81 24.21
N ARG A 260 -4.06 -2.37 24.91
CA ARG A 260 -2.64 -2.32 24.52
C ARG A 260 -2.40 -3.02 23.18
N TYR A 261 -1.41 -2.54 22.44
CA TYR A 261 -0.86 -3.26 21.28
C TYR A 261 -0.06 -4.48 21.75
N ALA A 262 -0.25 -5.61 21.04
CA ALA A 262 0.65 -6.74 21.07
C ALA A 262 1.73 -6.54 20.00
N PHE A 263 3.00 -6.85 20.33
CA PHE A 263 4.12 -6.68 19.43
C PHE A 263 5.22 -7.71 19.71
N ASP A 264 5.88 -8.12 18.63
CA ASP A 264 7.05 -8.99 18.60
C ASP A 264 8.18 -8.28 17.83
N ALA A 265 9.29 -8.03 18.50
CA ALA A 265 10.43 -7.29 17.96
C ALA A 265 11.25 -8.09 16.94
N ASP A 266 11.09 -9.40 16.89
CA ASP A 266 11.92 -10.29 16.09
C ASP A 266 11.35 -10.54 14.69
N ARG A 267 10.06 -10.24 14.46
CA ARG A 267 9.38 -10.49 13.17
C ARG A 267 9.32 -9.29 12.22
N GLY A 268 9.93 -8.16 12.59
CA GLY A 268 9.78 -6.90 11.86
C GLY A 268 8.35 -6.35 11.95
N CYS A 269 8.20 -5.02 11.95
CA CYS A 269 6.88 -4.41 12.15
C CYS A 269 6.75 -3.07 11.43
N SER A 270 5.56 -2.84 10.87
CA SER A 270 5.11 -1.51 10.50
C SER A 270 4.41 -0.92 11.72
N ILE A 271 4.92 0.20 12.23
CA ILE A 271 4.28 0.90 13.32
C ILE A 271 3.48 2.09 12.79
N TRP A 272 2.17 1.91 12.83
CA TRP A 272 1.18 2.74 12.17
C TRP A 272 0.86 3.98 13.00
N GLY A 273 1.13 5.18 12.47
CA GLY A 273 0.88 6.44 13.18
C GLY A 273 1.86 6.73 14.31
N PHE A 274 3.00 6.04 14.38
CA PHE A 274 3.99 6.21 15.45
C PHE A 274 5.12 7.17 15.08
N ARG A 275 5.07 7.80 13.89
CA ARG A 275 6.11 8.76 13.48
C ARG A 275 6.35 9.83 14.56
N LYS A 276 5.28 10.35 15.16
CA LYS A 276 5.37 11.35 16.23
C LYS A 276 6.12 10.80 17.45
N ILE A 277 5.68 9.64 17.97
CA ILE A 277 6.33 8.97 19.10
C ILE A 277 7.80 8.67 18.78
N PHE A 278 8.08 8.19 17.57
CA PHE A 278 9.42 7.90 17.11
C PHE A 278 10.32 9.13 17.20
N PHE A 279 9.95 10.23 16.55
CA PHE A 279 10.81 11.43 16.52
C PHE A 279 10.81 12.24 17.82
N GLU A 280 9.72 12.27 18.57
CA GLU A 280 9.62 13.14 19.76
C GLU A 280 10.01 12.42 21.06
N LYS A 281 9.86 11.09 21.13
CA LYS A 281 10.12 10.32 22.35
C LYS A 281 11.31 9.38 22.22
N VAL A 282 11.48 8.76 21.06
CA VAL A 282 12.53 7.76 20.86
C VAL A 282 13.81 8.40 20.35
N VAL A 283 13.80 9.07 19.20
CA VAL A 283 15.00 9.68 18.58
C VAL A 283 15.85 10.52 19.56
N PRO A 284 15.29 11.37 20.44
CA PRO A 284 16.10 12.16 21.38
C PRO A 284 16.91 11.30 22.37
N LEU A 285 16.43 10.10 22.69
CA LEU A 285 17.13 9.15 23.57
C LEU A 285 18.28 8.42 22.86
N PHE A 286 18.29 8.42 21.53
CA PHE A 286 19.30 7.76 20.70
C PHE A 286 20.25 8.75 20.02
N GLY A 287 20.02 10.06 20.15
CA GLY A 287 20.95 11.15 19.79
C GLY A 287 21.65 10.96 18.43
N ASP A 288 22.97 11.11 18.43
CA ASP A 288 23.88 10.98 17.27
C ASP A 288 23.87 9.60 16.58
N ARG A 289 23.31 8.55 17.22
CA ARG A 289 23.34 7.19 16.66
C ARG A 289 22.38 7.02 15.49
N LEU A 290 21.32 7.84 15.41
CA LEU A 290 20.38 7.82 14.28
C LEU A 290 20.76 8.77 13.15
N SER A 291 21.51 9.84 13.46
CA SER A 291 22.08 10.75 12.47
C SER A 291 23.27 10.14 11.71
N ARG A 292 23.80 9.01 12.20
CA ARG A 292 24.86 8.22 11.57
C ARG A 292 24.31 6.83 11.23
N PRO A 293 23.59 6.65 10.10
CA PRO A 293 23.37 5.29 9.58
C PRO A 293 24.73 4.58 9.50
N TYR A 294 24.73 3.25 9.64
CA TYR A 294 25.97 2.47 9.76
C TYR A 294 26.97 2.90 8.66
N LYS A 295 28.11 3.47 9.08
CA LYS A 295 28.97 4.37 8.27
C LYS A 295 29.48 3.77 6.96
N ASP A 296 29.50 2.44 6.84
CA ASP A 296 30.00 1.73 5.66
C ASP A 296 28.89 1.37 4.65
N LEU A 297 27.64 1.75 4.92
CA LEU A 297 26.47 1.46 4.09
C LEU A 297 25.58 2.72 3.97
N GLU A 298 26.12 3.78 3.36
CA GLU A 298 25.40 5.04 3.14
C GLU A 298 24.12 4.89 2.31
N LYS A 299 24.04 3.83 1.47
CA LYS A 299 22.85 3.49 0.70
C LYS A 299 22.58 1.99 0.76
N PRO A 300 21.31 1.58 0.94
CA PRO A 300 20.93 0.21 0.64
C PRO A 300 21.18 -0.04 -0.87
N PRO A 301 21.79 -1.17 -1.27
CA PRO A 301 21.90 -1.51 -2.68
C PRO A 301 20.50 -1.52 -3.30
N THR A 302 20.35 -0.89 -4.47
CA THR A 302 19.09 -0.86 -5.21
C THR A 302 18.64 -2.30 -5.49
N LEU A 303 17.37 -2.61 -5.20
CA LEU A 303 16.80 -3.95 -5.41
C LEU A 303 16.71 -4.37 -6.90
N TYR A 304 17.16 -3.51 -7.81
CA TYR A 304 17.12 -3.70 -9.26
C TYR A 304 18.31 -2.92 -9.85
N GLY A 305 19.23 -3.64 -10.49
CA GLY A 305 19.70 -3.23 -11.81
C GLY A 305 18.61 -3.51 -12.83
#